data_AF-A0A7J4I605-F1
#
_entry.id   AF-A0A7J4I605-F1
#
_cell.length_a   1.000
_cell.length_b   1.000
_cell.length_c   1.000
_cell.angle_alpha   90.00
_cell.angle_beta   90.00
_cell.angle_gamma   90.00
#
_symmetry.space_group_name_H-M   'P 1'
#
loop_
_entity.id
_entity.type
_entity.pdbx_description
1 polymer ?
#
loop_
_entity_poly.entity_id
_entity_poly.type
_entity_poly.pdbx_seq_one_letter_code
_entity_poly.pdbx_strand_id
1 'polypeptide(L)'
;GSVNLGSVGSTHTHQDFKMYVNGQMVDFSQPKYQLRSNLVHFEESNGNVIHTHATGMTVGYMLGTLNIEMTSECLSIDGVRYCNNGNSKLKMYVNSQPSSEFGSYLMKDLDKILVSYGNETDLSGQIASITNEAATQSNAK
;
A
#
# COMPACT_ATOMS: atom_id res chain seq x y z
N GLY A 1 11.51 8.76 -13.41
CA GLY A 1 12.27 9.75 -12.63
C GLY A 1 12.90 9.04 -11.47
N SER A 2 14.17 9.28 -11.20
CA SER A 2 14.91 8.68 -10.08
C SER A 2 14.30 9.13 -8.75
N VAL A 3 13.77 8.19 -7.98
CA VAL A 3 13.30 8.42 -6.61
C VAL A 3 14.56 8.59 -5.75
N ASN A 4 14.72 9.74 -5.09
CA ASN A 4 15.81 9.95 -4.13
C ASN A 4 15.45 9.24 -2.83
N LEU A 5 15.91 8.00 -2.67
CA LEU A 5 15.69 7.21 -1.46
C LEU A 5 16.73 7.59 -0.39
N GLY A 6 16.30 7.72 0.85
CA GLY A 6 17.19 7.85 2.00
C GLY A 6 17.87 6.53 2.36
N SER A 7 18.87 6.61 3.24
CA SER A 7 19.52 5.43 3.84
C SER A 7 18.58 4.71 4.82
N VAL A 8 18.80 3.42 5.05
CA VAL A 8 18.14 2.68 6.14
C VAL A 8 18.35 3.43 7.47
N GLY A 9 17.27 3.58 8.24
CA GLY A 9 17.24 4.32 9.51
C GLY A 9 17.07 5.82 9.38
N SER A 10 16.98 6.38 8.17
CA SER A 10 16.76 7.83 7.99
C SER A 10 15.36 8.30 8.43
N THR A 11 14.45 7.36 8.67
CA THR A 11 13.15 7.57 9.30
C THR A 11 12.68 6.27 9.93
N HIS A 12 11.58 6.30 10.69
CA HIS A 12 10.87 5.10 11.14
C HIS A 12 9.39 5.44 11.32
N THR A 13 8.60 5.21 10.27
CA THR A 13 7.16 5.55 10.21
C THR A 13 6.32 4.31 9.92
N HIS A 14 5.04 4.36 10.30
CA HIS A 14 4.07 3.29 10.12
C HIS A 14 2.88 3.77 9.29
N GLN A 15 2.34 2.93 8.40
CA GLN A 15 1.16 3.25 7.59
C GLN A 15 0.16 2.09 7.65
N ASP A 16 -1.13 2.39 7.85
CA ASP A 16 -2.17 1.38 7.66
C ASP A 16 -2.41 1.20 6.16
N PHE A 17 -2.42 -0.04 5.67
CA PHE A 17 -2.56 -0.34 4.25
C PHE A 17 -3.55 -1.48 4.01
N LYS A 18 -4.41 -1.29 3.00
CA LYS A 18 -5.26 -2.34 2.44
C LYS A 18 -5.23 -2.31 0.93
N MET A 19 -5.34 -3.50 0.34
CA MET A 19 -5.44 -3.66 -1.11
C MET A 19 -6.54 -4.65 -1.46
N TYR A 20 -7.37 -4.29 -2.42
CA TYR A 20 -8.47 -5.11 -2.93
C TYR A 20 -8.39 -5.27 -4.45
N VAL A 21 -8.65 -6.47 -4.93
CA VAL A 21 -8.76 -6.79 -6.36
C VAL A 21 -10.05 -7.57 -6.58
N ASN A 22 -10.97 -7.00 -7.36
CA ASN A 22 -12.31 -7.54 -7.64
C ASN A 22 -13.04 -7.96 -6.34
N GLY A 23 -13.06 -7.05 -5.36
CA GLY A 23 -13.68 -7.25 -4.05
C GLY A 23 -12.92 -8.16 -3.09
N GLN A 24 -11.85 -8.83 -3.52
CA GLN A 24 -11.04 -9.71 -2.66
C GLN A 24 -9.86 -8.96 -2.07
N MET A 25 -9.71 -9.02 -0.75
CA MET A 25 -8.56 -8.44 -0.04
C MET A 25 -7.30 -9.25 -0.36
N VAL A 26 -6.20 -8.56 -0.67
CA VAL A 26 -4.88 -9.17 -0.72
C VAL A 26 -4.37 -9.35 0.70
N ASP A 27 -4.03 -10.59 1.05
CA ASP A 27 -3.57 -10.94 2.39
C ASP A 27 -2.04 -10.81 2.50
N PHE A 28 -1.59 -9.64 2.97
CA PHE A 28 -0.17 -9.35 3.18
C PHE A 28 0.43 -10.01 4.42
N SER A 29 -0.36 -10.69 5.27
CA SER A 29 0.17 -11.43 6.43
C SER A 29 0.99 -12.66 6.01
N GLN A 30 0.80 -13.13 4.77
CA GLN A 30 1.45 -14.33 4.27
C GLN A 30 2.98 -14.18 4.21
N PRO A 31 3.74 -15.23 4.53
CA PRO A 31 5.21 -15.19 4.55
C PRO A 31 5.87 -14.63 3.29
N LYS A 32 5.25 -14.81 2.11
CA LYS A 32 5.78 -14.30 0.84
C LYS A 32 5.86 -12.77 0.75
N TYR A 33 5.10 -12.05 1.58
CA TYR A 33 5.05 -10.58 1.59
C TYR A 33 5.82 -9.94 2.76
N GLN A 34 6.35 -10.75 3.66
CA GLN A 34 6.98 -10.30 4.90
C GLN A 34 8.49 -10.05 4.68
N LEU A 35 9.05 -9.00 5.28
CA LEU A 35 10.49 -8.67 5.32
C LEU A 35 11.17 -8.67 3.94
N ARG A 36 10.49 -8.14 2.91
CA ARG A 36 10.96 -8.16 1.52
C ARG A 36 11.98 -7.07 1.16
N SER A 37 12.12 -6.06 2.00
CA SER A 37 13.11 -4.98 1.85
C SER A 37 13.47 -4.41 3.21
N ASN A 38 14.75 -4.09 3.42
CA ASN A 38 15.21 -3.44 4.66
C ASN A 38 14.80 -1.95 4.75
N LEU A 39 14.23 -1.38 3.67
CA LEU A 39 13.81 0.02 3.61
C LEU A 39 12.33 0.19 3.93
N VAL A 40 11.50 -0.78 3.54
CA VAL A 40 10.06 -0.77 3.71
C VAL A 40 9.50 -2.19 3.62
N HIS A 41 8.65 -2.61 4.57
CA HIS A 41 8.15 -3.98 4.61
C HIS A 41 6.89 -4.15 5.47
N PHE A 42 6.27 -5.33 5.34
CA PHE A 42 5.39 -5.90 6.35
C PHE A 42 6.17 -6.86 7.25
N GLU A 43 5.78 -7.01 8.52
CA GLU A 43 6.42 -7.92 9.47
C GLU A 43 5.44 -8.53 10.48
N GLU A 44 5.90 -9.51 11.26
CA GLU A 44 5.16 -10.18 12.34
C GLU A 44 3.85 -10.86 11.93
N SER A 45 3.72 -11.24 10.65
CA SER A 45 2.44 -11.70 10.08
C SER A 45 1.34 -10.63 10.16
N ASN A 46 1.71 -9.37 10.32
CA ASN A 46 0.82 -8.23 10.21
C ASN A 46 0.82 -7.74 8.75
N GLY A 47 -0.31 -7.92 8.07
CA GLY A 47 -0.53 -7.43 6.70
C GLY A 47 -1.23 -6.07 6.62
N ASN A 48 -1.48 -5.43 7.77
CA ASN A 48 -2.19 -4.16 7.89
C ASN A 48 -1.24 -2.97 8.02
N VAL A 49 -0.03 -3.17 8.53
CA VAL A 49 0.92 -2.07 8.81
C VAL A 49 2.19 -2.20 7.98
N ILE A 50 2.44 -1.19 7.15
CA ILE A 50 3.71 -1.00 6.48
C ILE A 50 4.68 -0.31 7.45
N HIS A 51 5.86 -0.90 7.61
CA HIS A 51 7.00 -0.32 8.32
C HIS A 51 7.91 0.34 7.31
N THR A 52 8.24 1.62 7.51
CA THR A 52 9.11 2.39 6.63
C THR A 52 10.34 2.87 7.40
N HIS A 53 11.53 2.43 6.99
CA HIS A 53 12.82 2.74 7.62
C HIS A 53 13.68 3.73 6.82
N ALA A 54 13.22 4.20 5.65
CA ALA A 54 13.95 5.17 4.84
C ALA A 54 13.03 6.27 4.31
N THR A 55 13.56 7.48 4.11
CA THR A 55 12.80 8.58 3.51
C THR A 55 12.62 8.37 2.02
N GLY A 56 11.58 8.96 1.43
CA GLY A 56 11.34 8.87 -0.01
C GLY A 56 10.57 7.63 -0.46
N MET A 57 10.02 6.83 0.46
CA MET A 57 9.26 5.61 0.11
C MET A 57 7.88 5.97 -0.45
N THR A 58 7.62 5.55 -1.68
CA THR A 58 6.30 5.67 -2.30
C THR A 58 5.51 4.37 -2.20
N VAL A 59 4.19 4.46 -2.39
CA VAL A 59 3.34 3.26 -2.47
C VAL A 59 3.80 2.32 -3.58
N GLY A 60 4.18 2.87 -4.74
CA GLY A 60 4.70 2.08 -5.86
C GLY A 60 6.02 1.38 -5.53
N TYR A 61 6.92 2.02 -4.76
CA TYR A 61 8.15 1.37 -4.31
C TYR A 61 7.84 0.19 -3.37
N MET A 62 7.00 0.41 -2.36
CA MET A 62 6.59 -0.63 -1.43
C MET A 62 5.98 -1.83 -2.15
N LEU A 63 4.97 -1.60 -3.01
CA LEU A 63 4.35 -2.66 -3.82
C LEU A 63 5.36 -3.36 -4.73
N GLY A 64 6.31 -2.61 -5.30
CA GLY A 64 7.38 -3.17 -6.14
C GLY A 64 8.26 -4.19 -5.42
N THR A 65 8.51 -4.02 -4.11
CA THR A 65 9.25 -5.02 -3.30
C THR A 65 8.53 -6.37 -3.23
N LEU A 66 7.22 -6.39 -3.52
CA LEU A 66 6.33 -7.53 -3.47
C LEU A 66 5.98 -8.08 -4.86
N ASN A 67 6.71 -7.67 -5.92
CA ASN A 67 6.37 -7.94 -7.32
C ASN A 67 4.97 -7.44 -7.72
N ILE A 68 4.54 -6.33 -7.13
CA ILE A 68 3.31 -5.65 -7.48
C ILE A 68 3.65 -4.31 -8.13
N GLU A 69 3.26 -4.13 -9.39
CA GLU A 69 3.45 -2.86 -10.09
C GLU A 69 2.15 -2.07 -10.12
N MET A 70 2.23 -0.77 -9.87
CA MET A 70 1.06 0.10 -9.90
C MET A 70 1.35 1.37 -10.70
N THR A 71 0.48 1.63 -11.67
CA THR A 71 0.42 2.90 -12.41
C THR A 71 -0.93 3.58 -12.14
N SER A 72 -1.23 4.69 -12.81
CA SER A 72 -2.57 5.30 -12.77
C SER A 72 -3.64 4.48 -13.49
N GLU A 73 -3.22 3.55 -14.36
CA GLU A 73 -4.14 2.80 -15.23
C GLU A 73 -4.17 1.31 -14.95
N CYS A 74 -3.11 0.74 -14.39
CA CYS A 74 -2.97 -0.70 -14.22
C CYS A 74 -2.31 -1.07 -12.90
N LEU A 75 -2.76 -2.18 -12.37
CA LEU A 75 -2.15 -2.91 -11.27
C LEU A 75 -1.68 -4.26 -11.81
N SER A 76 -0.43 -4.64 -11.58
CA SER A 76 0.14 -5.94 -12.00
C SER A 76 0.56 -6.70 -10.75
N ILE A 77 0.06 -7.92 -10.56
CA ILE A 77 0.41 -8.78 -9.42
C ILE A 77 0.97 -10.08 -9.98
N ASP A 78 2.23 -10.39 -9.69
CA ASP A 78 2.90 -11.61 -10.18
C ASP A 78 2.75 -11.79 -11.72
N GLY A 79 2.78 -10.67 -12.46
CA GLY A 79 2.63 -10.61 -13.92
C GLY A 79 1.19 -10.60 -14.45
N VAL A 80 0.17 -10.80 -13.59
CA VAL A 80 -1.24 -10.68 -13.96
C VAL A 80 -1.67 -9.22 -13.91
N ARG A 81 -2.19 -8.71 -15.04
CA ARG A 81 -2.52 -7.28 -15.20
C ARG A 81 -4.01 -7.01 -15.04
N TYR A 82 -4.31 -6.00 -14.22
CA TYR A 82 -5.63 -5.47 -13.91
C TYR A 82 -5.67 -4.00 -14.32
N CYS A 83 -6.14 -3.73 -15.53
CA CYS A 83 -6.14 -2.38 -16.11
C CYS A 83 -7.55 -1.79 -16.15
N ASN A 84 -7.63 -0.46 -16.03
CA ASN A 84 -8.86 0.31 -16.17
C ASN A 84 -9.56 -0.02 -17.50
N ASN A 85 -10.86 -0.27 -17.42
CA ASN A 85 -11.70 -0.49 -18.60
C ASN A 85 -13.10 0.12 -18.37
N GLY A 86 -14.09 -0.27 -19.18
CA GLY A 86 -15.46 0.22 -19.06
C GLY A 86 -16.18 -0.22 -17.78
N ASN A 87 -15.75 -1.33 -17.18
CA ASN A 87 -16.41 -1.93 -16.02
C ASN A 87 -15.59 -1.83 -14.74
N SER A 88 -14.27 -1.98 -14.80
CA SER A 88 -13.39 -2.02 -13.63
C SER A 88 -12.43 -0.83 -13.61
N LYS A 89 -12.23 -0.25 -12.43
CA LYS A 89 -11.35 0.89 -12.20
C LYS A 89 -10.43 0.66 -11.01
N LEU A 90 -9.16 1.00 -11.19
CA LEU A 90 -8.18 1.24 -10.15
C LEU A 90 -8.50 2.58 -9.46
N LYS A 91 -8.56 2.54 -8.14
CA LYS A 91 -8.83 3.67 -7.26
C LYS A 91 -7.84 3.62 -6.12
N MET A 92 -7.40 4.79 -5.67
CA MET A 92 -6.56 4.92 -4.49
C MET A 92 -7.17 5.95 -3.55
N TYR A 93 -7.13 5.66 -2.25
CA TYR A 93 -7.56 6.56 -1.20
C TYR A 93 -6.44 6.71 -0.18
N VAL A 94 -6.27 7.92 0.31
CA VAL A 94 -5.37 8.25 1.40
C VAL A 94 -6.18 9.03 2.42
N ASN A 95 -6.21 8.56 3.67
CA ASN A 95 -6.98 9.18 4.75
C ASN A 95 -8.45 9.40 4.35
N SER A 96 -9.04 8.36 3.73
CA SER A 96 -10.41 8.33 3.20
C SER A 96 -10.72 9.33 2.08
N GLN A 97 -9.71 10.01 1.52
CA GLN A 97 -9.86 10.92 0.39
C GLN A 97 -9.31 10.29 -0.90
N PRO A 98 -9.96 10.47 -2.06
CA PRO A 98 -9.42 10.00 -3.34
C PRO A 98 -8.04 10.60 -3.62
N SER A 99 -7.11 9.77 -4.10
CA SER A 99 -5.79 10.18 -4.55
C SER A 99 -5.56 9.79 -5.99
N SER A 100 -5.03 10.72 -6.80
CA SER A 100 -4.61 10.50 -8.18
C SER A 100 -3.09 10.30 -8.32
N GLU A 101 -2.36 10.22 -7.20
CA GLU A 101 -0.91 10.04 -7.22
C GLU A 101 -0.51 8.56 -7.43
N PHE A 102 -1.40 7.62 -7.09
CA PHE A 102 -1.15 6.18 -7.27
C PHE A 102 0.26 5.77 -6.78
N GLY A 103 1.05 5.11 -7.63
CA GLY A 103 2.37 4.61 -7.27
C GLY A 103 3.39 5.70 -6.91
N SER A 104 3.16 6.96 -7.31
CA SER A 104 4.05 8.08 -6.96
C SER A 104 3.73 8.73 -5.61
N TYR A 105 2.65 8.33 -4.94
CA TYR A 105 2.31 8.86 -3.62
C TYR A 105 3.42 8.60 -2.61
N LEU A 106 3.98 9.66 -2.01
CA LEU A 106 4.99 9.58 -0.95
C LEU A 106 4.30 9.31 0.39
N MET A 107 4.58 8.15 0.98
CA MET A 107 3.95 7.72 2.24
C MET A 107 4.41 8.59 3.42
N LYS A 108 3.46 8.95 4.29
CA LYS A 108 3.70 9.71 5.52
C LYS A 108 3.30 8.87 6.73
N ASP A 109 3.84 9.23 7.88
CA ASP A 109 3.50 8.55 9.13
C ASP A 109 2.00 8.62 9.41
N LEU A 110 1.45 7.50 9.86
CA LEU A 110 0.03 7.31 10.20
C LEU A 110 -0.95 7.41 9.03
N ASP A 111 -0.49 7.45 7.78
CA ASP A 111 -1.38 7.41 6.63
C ASP A 111 -2.22 6.13 6.62
N LYS A 112 -3.47 6.29 6.22
CA LYS A 112 -4.43 5.20 5.93
C LYS A 112 -4.61 5.08 4.43
N ILE A 113 -4.01 4.05 3.85
CA ILE A 113 -3.92 3.89 2.40
C ILE A 113 -4.77 2.71 1.96
N LEU A 114 -5.64 2.95 0.96
CA LEU A 114 -6.40 1.91 0.28
C LEU A 114 -6.09 1.94 -1.21
N VAL A 115 -5.74 0.78 -1.76
CA VAL A 115 -5.70 0.52 -3.20
C VAL A 115 -6.84 -0.43 -3.54
N SER A 116 -7.68 -0.09 -4.51
CA SER A 116 -8.84 -0.89 -4.89
C SER A 116 -8.96 -0.97 -6.39
N TYR A 117 -8.95 -2.18 -6.95
CA TYR A 117 -9.22 -2.42 -8.36
C TYR A 117 -10.50 -3.25 -8.51
N GLY A 118 -11.42 -2.79 -9.35
CA GLY A 118 -12.59 -3.57 -9.77
C GLY A 118 -13.81 -2.69 -10.02
N ASN A 119 -14.96 -3.33 -10.21
CA ASN A 119 -16.27 -2.67 -10.33
C ASN A 119 -16.95 -2.52 -8.95
N GLU A 120 -16.15 -2.22 -7.93
CA GLU A 120 -16.55 -2.34 -6.52
C GLU A 120 -17.84 -1.58 -6.19
N THR A 121 -18.82 -2.32 -5.67
CA THR A 121 -20.07 -1.75 -5.15
C THR A 121 -19.96 -1.33 -3.69
N ASP A 122 -19.01 -1.92 -2.93
CA ASP A 122 -18.79 -1.65 -1.50
C ASP A 122 -17.43 -0.99 -1.23
N LEU A 123 -17.19 0.14 -1.88
CA LEU A 123 -15.99 0.94 -1.62
C LEU A 123 -15.96 1.48 -0.17
N SER A 124 -17.12 1.84 0.39
CA SER A 124 -17.23 2.34 1.76
C SER A 124 -16.79 1.30 2.79
N GLY A 125 -17.18 0.03 2.61
CA GLY A 125 -16.70 -1.07 3.44
C GLY A 125 -15.20 -1.29 3.33
N GLN A 126 -14.62 -1.17 2.13
CA GLN A 126 -13.17 -1.26 1.95
C GLN A 126 -12.43 -0.12 2.65
N ILE A 127 -12.92 1.12 2.57
CA ILE A 127 -12.34 2.26 3.31
C ILE A 127 -12.45 2.04 4.83
N ALA A 128 -13.59 1.57 5.32
CA ALA A 128 -13.82 1.27 6.73
C ALA A 128 -12.98 0.09 7.25
N SER A 129 -12.50 -0.78 6.36
CA SER A 129 -11.65 -1.92 6.71
C SER A 129 -10.19 -1.54 7.02
N ILE A 130 -9.77 -0.32 6.67
CA ILE A 130 -8.43 0.16 7.01
C ILE A 130 -8.36 0.32 8.52
N THR A 131 -7.33 -0.27 9.11
CA THR A 131 -7.13 -0.33 10.56
C THR A 131 -6.68 1.01 11.13
N ASN A 132 -6.39 1.03 12.43
CA ASN A 132 -5.68 2.12 13.11
C ASN A 132 -4.46 1.59 13.89
N GLU A 133 -3.85 0.54 13.37
CA GLU A 133 -2.76 -0.19 14.02
C GLU A 133 -1.43 0.56 13.89
N ALA A 134 -1.24 1.35 12.83
CA ALA A 134 -0.06 2.19 12.67
C ALA A 134 0.12 3.16 13.86
N ALA A 135 -0.98 3.73 14.37
CA ALA A 135 -0.95 4.60 15.55
C ALA A 135 -0.55 3.84 16.82
N THR A 136 -0.94 2.57 16.96
CA THR A 136 -0.54 1.73 18.10
C THR A 136 0.96 1.42 18.05
N GLN A 137 1.48 1.07 16.88
CA GLN A 137 2.90 0.73 16.72
C GLN A 137 3.82 1.96 16.82
N SER A 138 3.38 3.14 16.37
CA SER A 138 4.13 4.38 16.58
C SER A 138 4.24 4.78 18.06
N ASN A 139 3.24 4.43 18.89
CA ASN A 139 3.23 4.73 20.33
C ASN A 139 3.90 3.65 21.20
N ALA A 140 4.31 2.52 20.62
CA ALA A 140 4.96 1.43 21.35
C ALA A 140 6.49 1.64 21.53
N LYS A 141 7.00 2.86 21.29
CA LYS A 141 8.41 3.23 21.42
C LYS A 141 8.70 3.94 22.74
#